data_AF-A0A4P5TIU5-F1
#
_entry.id   AF-A0A4P5TIU5-F1
#
_cell.length_a   1.000
_cell.length_b   1.000
_cell.length_c   1.000
_cell.angle_alpha   90.00
_cell.angle_beta   90.00
_cell.angle_gamma   90.00
#
_symmetry.space_group_name_H-M   'P 1'
#
loop_
_entity.id
_entity.type
_entity.pdbx_description
1 polymer ?
#
loop_
_entity_poly.entity_id
_entity_poly.type
_entity_poly.pdbx_seq_one_letter_code
_entity_poly.pdbx_strand_id
1 'polypeptide(L)'
;MKVWLLVLSLAGGFAVGYILFDRFNWAISVEYAPYLSVAALAGLDTVFGGIRAGIEGRFQNDIFASGFVLNTLLAAGLAWLGDKIGVNLALVAVIALGTRVFLNLSLIRRYYLNNLAMARSRQQSDNAANLATVAQKLE
;
A
#
# COMPACT_ATOMS: atom_id res chain seq x y z
N MET A 1 -7.52 -15.16 -1.21
CA MET A 1 -8.75 -14.35 -0.99
C MET A 1 -8.66 -13.29 0.12
N LYS A 2 -7.56 -13.15 0.89
CA LYS A 2 -7.52 -12.21 2.04
C LYS A 2 -7.38 -10.71 1.68
N VAL A 3 -6.92 -10.38 0.47
CA VAL A 3 -6.72 -8.97 0.03
C VAL A 3 -8.03 -8.19 -0.12
N TRP A 4 -9.15 -8.87 -0.43
CA TRP A 4 -10.46 -8.21 -0.53
C TRP A 4 -10.92 -7.59 0.80
N LEU A 5 -10.52 -8.19 1.93
CA LEU A 5 -10.82 -7.66 3.25
C LEU A 5 -10.14 -6.30 3.49
N LEU A 6 -8.96 -6.07 2.90
CA LEU A 6 -8.23 -4.80 3.00
C LEU A 6 -8.93 -3.68 2.23
N VAL A 7 -9.38 -3.98 1.03
CA VAL A 7 -10.10 -3.02 0.19
C VAL A 7 -11.45 -2.67 0.83
N LEU A 8 -12.13 -3.67 1.39
CA LEU A 8 -13.39 -3.47 2.11
C LEU A 8 -13.23 -2.64 3.38
N SER A 9 -12.19 -2.87 4.18
CA SER A 9 -11.97 -2.10 5.40
C SER A 9 -11.54 -0.66 5.12
N LEU A 10 -10.75 -0.42 4.06
CA LEU A 10 -10.41 0.93 3.63
C LEU A 10 -11.63 1.69 3.11
N ALA A 11 -12.42 1.06 2.24
CA ALA A 11 -13.65 1.66 1.72
C ALA A 11 -14.69 1.91 2.82
N GLY A 12 -14.84 0.96 3.75
CA GLY A 12 -15.70 1.11 4.93
C GLY A 12 -15.24 2.25 5.84
N GLY A 13 -13.93 2.34 6.12
CA GLY A 13 -13.37 3.44 6.92
C GLY A 13 -13.58 4.81 6.27
N PHE A 14 -13.38 4.91 4.95
CA PHE A 14 -13.65 6.14 4.20
C PHE A 14 -15.14 6.51 4.23
N ALA A 15 -16.03 5.55 4.01
CA ALA A 15 -17.47 5.77 4.05
C ALA A 15 -17.94 6.24 5.44
N VAL A 16 -17.45 5.60 6.51
CA VAL A 16 -17.76 6.03 7.89
C VAL A 16 -17.23 7.43 8.16
N GLY A 17 -15.99 7.73 7.76
CA GLY A 17 -15.40 9.07 7.91
C GLY A 17 -16.21 10.14 7.18
N TYR A 18 -16.63 9.87 5.95
CA TYR A 18 -17.46 10.77 5.15
C TYR A 18 -18.85 11.00 5.78
N ILE A 19 -19.52 9.93 6.21
CA ILE A 19 -20.84 10.02 6.87
C ILE A 19 -20.74 10.83 8.18
N LEU A 20 -19.69 10.62 8.97
CA LEU A 20 -19.48 11.38 10.21
C LEU A 20 -19.19 12.86 9.92
N PHE A 21 -18.39 13.16 8.89
CA PHE A 21 -18.11 14.53 8.46
C PHE A 21 -19.39 15.27 8.07
N ASP A 22 -20.22 14.65 7.23
CA ASP A 22 -21.50 15.20 6.76
C ASP A 22 -22.50 15.38 7.92
N ARG A 23 -22.64 14.39 8.81
CA ARG A 23 -23.59 14.42 9.93
C ARG A 23 -23.26 15.41 11.03
N PHE A 24 -21.98 15.62 11.34
CA PHE A 24 -21.55 16.49 12.44
C PHE A 24 -21.23 17.93 11.98
N ASN A 25 -21.27 18.21 10.68
CA ASN A 25 -20.86 19.49 10.08
C ASN A 25 -19.52 19.98 10.66
N TRP A 26 -18.60 19.03 10.83
CA TRP A 26 -17.33 19.29 11.52
C TRP A 26 -16.45 20.12 10.59
N ALA A 27 -16.47 21.43 10.76
CA ALA A 27 -15.51 22.32 10.11
C ALA A 27 -14.12 22.00 10.67
N ILE A 28 -13.38 21.13 9.99
CA ILE A 28 -11.98 20.86 10.32
C ILE A 28 -11.23 22.17 10.06
N SER A 29 -10.75 22.81 11.13
CA SER A 29 -9.91 24.00 11.01
C SER A 29 -8.69 23.67 10.16
N VAL A 30 -8.29 24.62 9.30
CA VAL A 30 -7.14 24.48 8.38
C VAL A 30 -5.85 24.12 9.14
N GLU A 31 -5.75 24.51 10.42
CA GLU A 31 -4.64 24.18 11.31
C GLU A 31 -4.42 22.67 11.49
N TYR A 32 -5.46 21.84 11.37
CA TYR A 32 -5.35 20.38 11.51
C TYR A 32 -5.01 19.66 10.21
N ALA A 33 -5.03 20.37 9.07
CA ALA A 33 -4.79 19.78 7.76
C ALA A 33 -3.42 19.08 7.63
N PRO A 34 -2.30 19.64 8.17
CA PRO A 34 -1.01 18.96 8.12
C PRO A 34 -1.03 17.62 8.86
N TYR A 35 -1.62 17.56 10.06
CA TYR A 35 -1.66 16.33 10.87
C TYR A 35 -2.46 15.24 10.16
N LEU A 36 -3.63 15.59 9.63
CA LEU A 36 -4.47 14.67 8.89
C LEU A 36 -3.78 14.18 7.61
N SER A 37 -3.08 15.06 6.89
CA SER A 37 -2.36 14.72 5.66
C SER A 37 -1.25 13.70 5.91
N VAL A 38 -0.42 13.91 6.94
CA VAL A 38 0.66 12.96 7.29
C VAL A 38 0.08 11.63 7.80
N ALA A 39 -0.99 11.68 8.59
CA ALA A 39 -1.70 10.49 9.07
C ALA A 39 -2.27 9.65 7.91
N ALA A 40 -2.91 10.31 6.94
CA ALA A 40 -3.45 9.68 5.74
C ALA A 40 -2.33 9.05 4.90
N LEU A 41 -1.19 9.74 4.75
CA LEU A 41 -0.02 9.21 4.05
C LEU A 41 0.55 7.96 4.73
N ALA A 42 0.57 7.92 6.07
CA ALA A 42 1.00 6.73 6.82
C ALA A 42 0.02 5.56 6.69
N GLY A 43 -1.28 5.84 6.63
CA GLY A 43 -2.30 4.84 6.32
C GLY A 43 -2.07 4.27 4.92
N LEU A 44 -1.81 5.13 3.94
CA LEU A 44 -1.51 4.75 2.56
C LEU A 44 -0.24 3.90 2.45
N ASP A 45 0.84 4.25 3.16
CA ASP A 45 2.06 3.43 3.25
C ASP A 45 1.75 2.02 3.75
N THR A 46 0.94 1.92 4.81
CA THR A 46 0.55 0.63 5.39
C THR A 46 -0.31 -0.19 4.42
N VAL A 47 -1.21 0.44 3.65
CA VAL A 47 -1.99 -0.22 2.60
C VAL A 47 -1.08 -0.79 1.51
N PHE A 48 -0.14 -0.01 0.99
CA PHE A 48 0.82 -0.52 -0.01
C PHE A 48 1.72 -1.62 0.55
N GLY A 49 2.17 -1.49 1.81
CA GLY A 49 2.89 -2.54 2.52
C GLY A 49 2.07 -3.83 2.66
N GLY A 50 0.77 -3.70 2.95
CA GLY A 50 -0.17 -4.82 3.04
C GLY A 50 -0.39 -5.52 1.70
N ILE A 51 -0.57 -4.76 0.61
CA ILE A 51 -0.67 -5.30 -0.76
C ILE A 51 0.60 -6.08 -1.10
N ARG A 52 1.77 -5.49 -0.85
CA ARG A 52 3.06 -6.16 -1.06
C ARG A 52 3.17 -7.46 -0.26
N ALA A 53 2.83 -7.44 1.04
CA ALA A 53 2.85 -8.64 1.87
C ALA A 53 1.86 -9.71 1.37
N GLY A 54 0.72 -9.29 0.81
CA GLY A 54 -0.26 -10.17 0.17
C GLY A 54 0.30 -10.87 -1.08
N ILE A 55 1.01 -10.12 -1.92
CA ILE A 55 1.70 -10.64 -3.11
C ILE A 55 2.81 -11.62 -2.71
N GLU A 56 3.56 -11.30 -1.66
CA GLU A 56 4.66 -12.13 -1.17
C GLU A 56 4.19 -13.33 -0.30
N GLY A 57 2.87 -13.51 -0.12
CA GLY A 57 2.31 -14.61 0.66
C GLY A 57 2.53 -14.53 2.18
N ARG A 58 2.99 -13.38 2.69
CA ARG A 58 3.32 -13.16 4.12
C ARG A 58 2.36 -12.21 4.83
N PHE A 59 1.15 -12.04 4.30
CA PHE A 59 0.15 -11.13 4.86
C PHE A 59 -0.44 -11.66 6.18
N GLN A 60 -0.34 -10.86 7.23
CA GLN A 60 -0.87 -11.12 8.57
C GLN A 60 -1.80 -9.98 8.97
N ASN A 61 -3.06 -10.30 9.30
CA ASN A 61 -4.11 -9.30 9.54
C ASN A 61 -3.86 -8.45 10.79
N ASP A 62 -3.37 -9.08 11.86
CA ASP A 62 -3.01 -8.48 13.14
C ASP A 62 -1.86 -7.47 12.99
N ILE A 63 -0.80 -7.84 12.26
CA ILE A 63 0.32 -6.94 11.95
C ILE A 63 -0.14 -5.77 11.08
N PHE A 64 -0.99 -6.02 10.08
CA PHE A 64 -1.55 -4.96 9.25
C PHE A 64 -2.42 -3.98 10.06
N ALA A 65 -3.36 -4.50 10.85
CA ALA A 65 -4.31 -3.68 11.61
C ALA A 65 -3.60 -2.85 12.68
N SER A 66 -2.71 -3.47 13.45
CA SER A 66 -1.89 -2.77 14.44
C SER A 66 -0.99 -1.73 13.77
N GLY A 67 -0.31 -2.08 12.67
CA GLY A 67 0.52 -1.17 11.90
C GLY A 67 -0.27 0.01 11.34
N PHE A 68 -1.47 -0.20 10.82
CA PHE A 68 -2.29 0.86 10.24
C PHE A 68 -2.66 1.89 11.31
N VAL A 69 -3.20 1.43 12.44
CA VAL A 69 -3.61 2.31 13.53
C VAL A 69 -2.40 3.01 14.16
N LEU A 70 -1.37 2.24 14.53
CA LEU A 70 -0.20 2.80 15.21
C LEU A 70 0.60 3.74 14.30
N ASN A 71 0.84 3.39 13.03
CA ASN A 71 1.60 4.26 12.12
C ASN A 71 0.86 5.56 11.83
N THR A 72 -0.46 5.51 11.63
CA THR A 72 -1.28 6.71 11.39
C THR A 72 -1.33 7.61 12.62
N LEU A 73 -1.51 7.04 13.81
CA LEU A 73 -1.49 7.80 15.06
C LEU A 73 -0.11 8.38 15.36
N LEU A 74 0.96 7.61 15.17
CA LEU A 74 2.33 8.07 15.35
C LEU A 74 2.68 9.18 14.35
N ALA A 75 2.26 9.06 13.10
CA ALA A 75 2.47 10.09 12.07
C ALA A 75 1.77 11.40 12.41
N ALA A 76 0.49 11.35 12.81
CA ALA A 76 -0.25 12.51 13.31
C ALA A 76 0.42 13.10 14.56
N GLY A 77 0.78 12.25 15.52
CA GLY A 77 1.41 12.63 16.77
C GLY A 77 2.78 13.28 16.58
N LEU A 78 3.60 12.77 15.65
CA LEU A 78 4.89 13.37 15.29
C LEU A 78 4.72 14.73 14.63
N ALA A 79 3.76 14.87 13.72
CA ALA A 79 3.46 16.15 13.08
C ALA A 79 2.99 17.19 14.11
N TRP A 80 2.10 16.79 15.02
CA TRP A 80 1.64 17.64 16.14
C TRP A 80 2.77 17.99 17.12
N LEU A 81 3.62 17.03 17.46
CA LEU A 81 4.76 17.25 18.35
C LEU A 81 5.77 18.22 17.71
N GLY A 82 5.98 18.13 16.41
CA GLY A 82 6.82 19.06 15.66
C GLY A 82 6.34 20.49 15.80
N ASP A 83 5.03 20.69 15.64
CA ASP A 83 4.41 22.01 15.80
C ASP A 83 4.64 22.57 17.22
N LYS A 84 4.56 21.72 18.26
CA LYS A 84 4.84 22.14 19.65
C LYS A 84 6.29 22.48 19.95
N ILE A 85 7.24 21.90 19.22
CA ILE A 85 8.68 22.14 19.40
C ILE A 85 9.19 23.22 18.42
N GLY A 86 8.33 23.71 17.51
CA GLY A 86 8.69 24.71 16.49
C GLY A 86 9.51 24.13 15.33
N VAL A 87 9.42 22.82 15.10
CA VAL A 87 10.14 22.10 14.03
C VAL A 87 9.12 21.47 13.07
N ASN A 88 9.36 21.58 11.75
CA ASN A 88 8.46 21.01 10.76
C ASN A 88 8.63 19.49 10.60
N LEU A 89 8.29 18.73 11.66
CA LEU A 89 8.31 17.27 11.64
C LEU A 89 7.25 16.68 10.70
N ALA A 90 6.21 17.44 10.36
CA ALA A 90 5.26 17.05 9.34
C ALA A 90 5.97 16.80 7.99
N LEU A 91 6.84 17.73 7.55
CA LEU A 91 7.62 17.56 6.32
C LEU A 91 8.58 16.36 6.40
N VAL A 92 9.27 16.19 7.53
CA VAL A 92 10.19 15.06 7.75
C VAL A 92 9.43 13.73 7.65
N ALA A 93 8.26 13.66 8.29
CA ALA A 93 7.39 12.49 8.23
C ALA A 93 6.88 12.24 6.81
N VAL A 94 6.49 13.28 6.06
CA VAL A 94 6.09 13.14 4.64
C VAL A 94 7.21 12.54 3.81
N ILE A 95 8.46 12.99 3.98
CA ILE A 95 9.60 12.46 3.23
C ILE A 95 9.86 10.99 3.61
N ALA A 96 9.91 10.68 4.91
CA ALA A 96 10.16 9.33 5.40
C ALA A 96 9.04 8.34 5.03
N LEU A 97 7.78 8.75 5.11
CA LEU A 97 6.63 7.94 4.69
C LEU A 97 6.54 7.83 3.16
N GLY A 98 6.75 8.93 2.45
CA GLY A 98 6.71 8.98 1.00
C GLY A 98 7.76 8.07 0.35
N THR A 99 8.98 8.05 0.88
CA THR A 99 10.02 7.11 0.43
C THR A 99 9.60 5.65 0.61
N ARG A 100 8.96 5.30 1.74
CA ARG A 100 8.41 3.95 1.96
C ARG A 100 7.28 3.60 0.99
N VAL A 101 6.38 4.54 0.72
CA VAL A 101 5.32 4.38 -0.28
C VAL A 101 5.92 4.07 -1.66
N PHE A 102 6.87 4.88 -2.12
CA PHE A 102 7.53 4.67 -3.42
C PHE A 102 8.30 3.35 -3.48
N LEU A 103 8.92 2.93 -2.38
CA LEU A 103 9.61 1.66 -2.29
C LEU A 103 8.63 0.49 -2.43
N ASN A 104 7.53 0.51 -1.66
CA ASN A 104 6.49 -0.51 -1.74
C ASN A 104 5.89 -0.58 -3.16
N LEU A 105 5.60 0.56 -3.79
CA LEU A 105 5.11 0.61 -5.17
C LEU A 105 6.13 0.05 -6.17
N SER A 106 7.41 0.38 -6.01
CA SER A 106 8.49 -0.12 -6.87
C SER A 106 8.61 -1.64 -6.81
N LEU A 107 8.46 -2.23 -5.62
CA LEU A 107 8.50 -3.68 -5.41
C LEU A 107 7.27 -4.36 -5.99
N ILE A 108 6.09 -3.80 -5.77
CA ILE A 108 4.83 -4.30 -6.39
C ILE A 108 4.98 -4.31 -7.92
N ARG A 109 5.42 -3.19 -8.51
CA ARG A 109 5.68 -3.10 -9.96
C ARG A 109 6.67 -4.15 -10.43
N ARG A 110 7.80 -4.31 -9.73
CA ARG A 110 8.84 -5.29 -10.09
C ARG A 110 8.32 -6.72 -10.04
N TYR A 111 7.47 -7.05 -9.07
CA TYR A 111 6.85 -8.37 -8.98
C TYR A 111 6.04 -8.69 -10.24
N TYR A 112 5.15 -7.78 -10.66
CA TYR A 112 4.33 -8.00 -11.85
C TYR A 112 5.17 -8.12 -13.12
N LEU A 113 6.18 -7.26 -13.29
CA LEU A 113 7.09 -7.32 -14.45
C LEU A 113 7.85 -8.65 -14.53
N ASN A 114 8.39 -9.12 -13.39
CA ASN A 114 9.08 -10.40 -13.34
C ASN A 114 8.16 -11.57 -13.65
N ASN A 115 6.94 -11.56 -13.10
CA ASN A 115 5.96 -12.61 -13.36
C ASN A 115 5.57 -12.68 -14.84
N LEU A 116 5.38 -11.52 -15.48
CA LEU A 116 5.11 -11.43 -16.93
C LEU A 116 6.30 -11.92 -17.77
N ALA A 117 7.52 -11.58 -17.38
CA ALA A 117 8.73 -12.05 -18.07
C ALA A 117 8.85 -13.59 -18.00
N MET A 118 8.65 -14.17 -16.81
CA MET A 118 8.71 -15.62 -16.61
C MET A 118 7.62 -16.37 -17.39
N ALA A 119 6.41 -15.81 -17.48
CA ALA A 119 5.32 -16.39 -18.26
C ALA A 119 5.67 -16.49 -19.76
N ARG A 120 6.33 -15.46 -20.32
CA ARG A 120 6.80 -15.48 -21.72
C ARG A 120 7.88 -16.54 -21.94
N SER A 121 8.83 -16.67 -21.02
CA SER A 121 9.89 -17.68 -21.12
C SER A 121 9.33 -19.10 -21.10
N ARG A 122 8.34 -19.40 -20.24
CA ARG A 122 7.66 -20.70 -20.21
C ARG A 122 6.96 -21.01 -21.53
N GLN A 123 6.18 -20.06 -22.06
CA GLN A 123 5.49 -20.23 -23.33
C GLN A 123 6.45 -20.49 -24.50
N GLN A 124 7.62 -19.85 -24.49
CA GLN A 124 8.63 -20.07 -25.51
C GLN A 124 9.29 -21.46 -25.40
N SER A 125 9.55 -21.94 -24.18
CA SER A 125 10.02 -23.31 -23.94
C SER A 125 9.00 -24.36 -24.36
N ASP A 126 7.72 -24.16 -24.02
CA ASP A 126 6.65 -25.10 -24.37
C ASP A 126 6.44 -25.16 -25.89
N ASN A 127 6.46 -24.01 -26.57
CA ASN A 127 6.38 -23.96 -28.03
C ASN A 127 7.56 -24.67 -28.69
N ALA A 128 8.79 -24.49 -28.19
CA ALA A 128 9.96 -25.19 -28.71
C ALA A 128 9.87 -26.71 -28.52
N ALA A 129 9.41 -27.17 -27.36
CA ALA A 129 9.21 -28.60 -27.07
C ALA A 129 8.13 -29.23 -27.97
N ASN A 130 7.03 -28.51 -28.21
CA ASN A 130 5.96 -28.94 -29.10
C ASN A 130 6.46 -29.05 -30.56
N LEU A 131 7.23 -28.07 -31.04
CA LEU A 131 7.82 -28.10 -32.37
C LEU A 131 8.79 -29.28 -32.54
N ALA A 132 9.64 -29.56 -31.53
CA ALA A 132 10.53 -30.72 -31.55
C ALA A 132 9.75 -32.04 -31.58
N THR A 133 8.67 -32.15 -30.80
CA THR A 133 7.80 -33.34 -30.77
C THR A 133 7.09 -33.55 -32.11
N VAL A 134 6.66 -32.49 -32.77
CA VAL A 134 6.02 -32.57 -34.10
C VAL A 134 7.05 -32.99 -35.15
N ALA A 135 8.26 -32.43 -35.13
CA ALA A 135 9.33 -32.82 -36.04
C ALA A 135 9.67 -34.32 -35.93
N GLN A 136 9.77 -34.85 -34.70
CA GLN A 136 10.03 -36.27 -34.47
C GLN A 136 8.91 -37.19 -34.98
N LYS A 137 7.65 -36.73 -35.04
CA LYS A 137 6.53 -37.53 -35.58
C LYS A 137 6.47 -37.56 -37.11
N LEU A 138 7.20 -36.68 -37.78
CA LEU A 138 7.23 -36.57 -39.24
C LEU A 138 8.40 -37.37 -39.85
N GLU A 139 9.34 -37.82 -39.03
CA GLU A 139 10.43 -38.76 -39.37
C GLU A 139 10.02 -40.21 -39.12
#